data_AF-A0A5V6PZE9-F1
#
_entry.id   AF-A0A5V6PZE9-F1
#
_cell.length_a   1.000
_cell.length_b   1.000
_cell.length_c   1.000
_cell.angle_alpha   90.00
_cell.angle_beta   90.00
_cell.angle_gamma   90.00
#
_symmetry.space_group_name_H-M   'P 1'
#
loop_
_entity.id
_entity.type
_entity.pdbx_description
1 polymer ?
#
loop_
_entity_poly.entity_id
_entity_poly.type
_entity_poly.pdbx_seq_one_letter_code
_entity_poly.pdbx_strand_id
1 'polypeptide(L)' 'MDFPPDLSTDDLMADIAVIFHWPPSELCSLSLSELITWREKALQRSGNHNE' A
#
# COMPACT_ATOMS: atom_id res chain seq x y z
N MET A 1 7.18 16.58 6.63
CA MET A 1 6.38 15.54 5.97
C MET A 1 4.93 15.92 6.19
N ASP A 2 4.36 16.64 5.22
CA ASP A 2 2.96 17.03 5.24
C ASP A 2 2.20 15.92 4.49
N PHE A 3 1.73 14.92 5.25
CA PHE A 3 0.82 13.91 4.71
C PHE A 3 -0.56 14.56 4.63
N PRO A 4 -1.26 14.51 3.49
CA PRO A 4 -2.62 15.01 3.41
C PRO A 4 -3.47 14.30 4.48
N PRO A 5 -4.31 15.02 5.24
CA PRO A 5 -5.06 14.48 6.38
C PRO A 5 -6.04 13.35 6.02
N ASP A 6 -6.21 13.07 4.72
CA ASP A 6 -7.10 12.05 4.20
C ASP A 6 -6.40 10.72 3.89
N LEU A 7 -5.07 10.70 3.74
CA LEU A 7 -4.34 9.45 3.40
C LEU A 7 -4.15 8.59 4.66
N SER A 8 -5.08 7.67 4.89
CA SER A 8 -5.09 6.78 6.05
C SER A 8 -4.38 5.45 5.76
N THR A 9 -4.13 4.63 6.78
CA THR A 9 -3.67 3.24 6.60
C THR A 9 -4.58 2.44 5.66
N ASP A 10 -5.86 2.83 5.58
CA ASP A 10 -6.83 2.28 4.64
C ASP A 10 -6.47 2.54 3.18
N ASP A 11 -6.06 3.75 2.80
CA ASP A 11 -5.57 4.05 1.44
C ASP A 11 -4.34 3.22 1.08
N LEU A 12 -3.41 3.05 2.03
CA LEU A 12 -2.24 2.19 1.83
C LEU A 12 -2.66 0.73 1.60
N MET A 13 -3.62 0.24 2.38
CA MET A 13 -4.17 -1.11 2.21
C MET A 13 -4.94 -1.26 0.89
N ALA A 14 -5.68 -0.25 0.46
CA ALA A 14 -6.42 -0.25 -0.80
C ALA A 14 -5.49 -0.30 -2.02
N ASP A 15 -4.38 0.45 -2.00
CA ASP A 15 -3.38 0.44 -3.07
C ASP A 15 -2.69 -0.93 -3.20
N ILE A 16 -2.38 -1.57 -2.07
CA ILE A 16 -1.84 -2.93 -2.07
C ILE A 16 -2.90 -3.94 -2.52
N ALA A 17 -4.14 -3.83 -2.01
CA ALA A 17 -5.24 -4.73 -2.35
C ALA A 17 -5.55 -4.72 -3.85
N VAL A 18 -5.56 -3.53 -4.48
CA VAL A 18 -5.90 -3.39 -5.90
C VAL A 18 -4.77 -3.91 -6.80
N ILE A 19 -3.50 -3.71 -6.43
CA ILE A 19 -2.36 -4.16 -7.24
C ILE A 19 -2.08 -5.66 -7.09
N PHE A 20 -2.19 -6.18 -5.87
CA PHE A 20 -1.92 -7.59 -5.59
C PHE A 20 -3.17 -8.48 -5.59
N HIS A 21 -4.36 -7.89 -5.75
CA HIS A 21 -5.65 -8.57 -5.66
C HIS A 21 -5.80 -9.34 -4.33
N TRP A 22 -5.26 -8.80 -3.25
CA TRP A 22 -5.24 -9.44 -1.95
C TRP A 22 -6.52 -9.18 -1.15
N PRO A 23 -7.01 -10.17 -0.39
CA PRO A 23 -8.15 -9.98 0.51
C PRO A 23 -7.74 -9.17 1.77
N PRO A 24 -8.67 -8.44 2.40
CA PRO A 24 -8.40 -7.59 3.57
C PRO A 24 -7.89 -8.37 4.78
N SER A 25 -8.16 -9.67 4.88
CA SER A 25 -7.61 -10.55 5.91
C SER A 25 -6.09 -10.66 5.85
N GLU A 26 -5.50 -10.68 4.65
CA GLU A 26 -4.04 -10.72 4.48
C GLU A 26 -3.43 -9.38 4.90
N LEU A 27 -4.05 -8.26 4.50
CA LEU A 27 -3.59 -6.91 4.84
C LEU A 27 -3.65 -6.63 6.35
N CYS A 28 -4.73 -7.07 7.00
CA CYS A 28 -4.88 -6.95 8.45
C CYS A 28 -3.94 -7.88 9.22
N SER A 29 -3.50 -8.98 8.60
CA SER A 29 -2.47 -9.87 9.17
C SER A 29 -1.05 -9.30 9.07
N LEU A 30 -0.82 -8.29 8.22
CA LEU A 30 0.48 -7.65 8.06
C LEU A 30 0.69 -6.56 9.10
N SER A 31 1.89 -6.46 9.63
CA SER A 31 2.27 -5.36 10.52
C SER A 31 2.43 -4.05 9.74
N LEU A 32 2.37 -2.91 10.43
CA LEU A 32 2.51 -1.57 9.82
C LEU A 32 3.79 -1.44 8.98
N SER A 33 4.90 -2.03 9.44
CA SER A 33 6.16 -2.10 8.68
C SER A 33 6.02 -2.89 7.38
N GLU A 34 5.32 -4.02 7.41
CA GLU A 34 5.08 -4.87 6.23
C GLU A 34 4.16 -4.15 5.24
N LEU A 35 3.09 -3.51 5.71
CA LEU A 35 2.20 -2.70 4.86
C LEU A 35 2.98 -1.64 4.08
N ILE A 36 3.93 -0.95 4.71
CA ILE A 36 4.78 0.04 4.03
C ILE A 36 5.65 -0.64 2.96
N THR A 37 6.29 -1.77 3.27
CA THR A 37 7.10 -2.53 2.30
C THR A 37 6.29 -3.05 1.12
N TRP A 38 5.08 -3.56 1.37
CA TRP A 38 4.18 -4.03 0.32
C TRP A 38 3.64 -2.89 -0.53
N ARG A 39 3.38 -1.72 0.07
CA ARG A 39 3.05 -0.49 -0.67
C ARG A 39 4.20 -0.06 -1.58
N GLU A 40 5.45 -0.12 -1.14
CA GLU A 40 6.60 0.16 -2.03
C GLU A 40 6.68 -0.84 -3.18
N LYS A 41 6.41 -2.13 -2.93
CA LYS A 41 6.34 -3.16 -3.98
C LYS A 41 5.16 -2.94 -4.92
N ALA A 42 4.02 -2.47 -4.41
CA ALA A 42 2.85 -2.10 -5.21
C ALA A 42 3.20 -0.93 -6.14
N LEU A 43 3.83 0.13 -5.62
CA LEU A 43 4.32 1.28 -6.38
C LEU A 43 5.31 0.89 -7.47
N GLN A 44 6.29 0.04 -7.15
CA GLN A 44 7.24 -0.49 -8.13
C GLN A 44 6.54 -1.26 -9.26
N ARG A 45 5.46 -1.98 -8.93
CA ARG A 45 4.71 -2.79 -9.90
C ARG A 45 3.68 -2.00 -10.70
N SER A 46 3.15 -0.92 -10.12
CA SER A 46 2.25 0.05 -10.77
C SER A 46 2.91 0.76 -11.96
N GLY A 47 4.24 0.69 -12.07
CA GLY A 47 4.97 1.33 -13.16
C GLY A 47 5.18 2.82 -12.93
N ASN A 48 5.12 3.29 -11.68
CA ASN A 48 5.56 4.65 -11.33
C ASN A 48 7.11 4.75 -11.30
N HIS A 49 7.73 4.12 -12.30
CA HIS A 49 9.10 4.35 -12.74
C HIS A 49 9.03 5.42 -13.83
N ASN A 50 8.77 6.65 -13.43
CA ASN A 50 9.08 7.82 -14.22
C ASN A 50 10.42 8.36 -13.72
N GLU A 51 11.47 7.83 -14.36
CA GLU A 51 12.77 8.45 -14.71
C GLU A 51 13.47 9.42 -13.73
#